data_AF-A0A3L6JH72-F1
#
_entry.id   AF-A0A3L6JH72-F1
#
_cell.length_a   1.000
_cell.length_b   1.000
_cell.length_c   1.000
_cell.angle_alpha   90.00
_cell.angle_beta   90.00
_cell.angle_gamma   90.00
#
_symmetry.space_group_name_H-M   'P 1'
#
loop_
_entity.id
_entity.type
_entity.pdbx_description
1 polymer ?
#
loop_
_entity_poly.entity_id
_entity_poly.type
_entity_poly.pdbx_seq_one_letter_code
_entity_poly.pdbx_strand_id
1 'polypeptide(L)'
;MVRQICMSFANSVVGGRPKSEPNHIATSLGFMLADSYGAGKRIAILAPVSIPFWIVQVSSTSSILLSEMSDRTTALEFTENTATGSLRKSLGEVPEPRDIPPAVEQALTYLGSVERKADYVRHLEKPDAVVSTASWFEETEPTYRPNRPDSRLDSQGALSISQQFQHIIESRDNRIAACQELQRLAEERIASRGETLSDTVKTEKERWRRRSQSLEDIVNLESAEMAEKKRDALSDIETKYRIGLRALTAEFARESTALEQFFVQILDKIRESRIVIGQKGEDIDGAIDEFDSLVGFLSGHISQYTESIDDVKAKATQTLEKVAVLTRTIDGEKAKIAESLDSQIREHQHRIVEFDMEHTEHENELDEILDAATESVGALKRAIGQRIDELRTEALNLAAFEFESNRIRDLAPLTHLDIEVFVAIYDAGETKVFTPSMLPSERFSVPLKEVPVDRNLDGYLQTMISDLSGTISAFRNSLQKTCLEGNMLLAGGARAQMESGLDQIDARQLLKEGVKEHVIAEWDRYAGKCPKCGSEVPGASKSCPKCGLKLT
;
A
#
# COMPACT_ATOMS: atom_id res chain seq x y z
N MET A 1 15.97 12.87 43.60
CA MET A 1 15.07 13.55 44.54
C MET A 1 13.66 13.20 44.10
N VAL A 2 12.87 12.55 44.96
CA VAL A 2 11.49 12.14 44.64
C VAL A 2 10.58 13.30 45.01
N ARG A 3 9.79 13.80 44.07
CA ARG A 3 8.71 14.75 44.38
C ARG A 3 7.49 13.99 44.88
N GLN A 4 6.78 14.54 45.84
CA GLN A 4 5.54 13.96 46.35
C GLN A 4 4.39 14.93 46.11
N ILE A 5 3.31 14.42 45.53
CA ILE A 5 2.07 15.16 45.29
C ILE A 5 0.90 14.34 45.83
N CYS A 6 -0.18 15.01 46.19
CA CYS A 6 -1.41 14.34 46.61
C CYS A 6 -2.67 15.00 46.04
N MET A 7 -3.74 14.22 46.02
CA MET A 7 -5.11 14.70 45.92
C MET A 7 -5.80 14.43 47.26
N SER A 8 -6.23 15.49 47.94
CA SER A 8 -7.00 15.38 49.18
C SER A 8 -8.40 14.84 48.92
N PHE A 9 -9.01 14.25 49.96
CA PHE A 9 -10.36 13.71 49.84
C PHE A 9 -11.42 14.81 49.63
N ALA A 10 -11.41 15.87 50.43
CA ALA A 10 -12.40 16.95 50.32
C ALA A 10 -11.84 18.12 49.51
N ASN A 11 -12.61 18.60 48.54
CA ASN A 11 -12.20 19.62 47.60
C ASN A 11 -13.29 20.67 47.40
N SER A 12 -12.92 21.90 47.08
CA SER A 12 -13.86 22.95 46.71
C SER A 12 -13.35 23.76 45.51
N VAL A 13 -14.26 24.52 44.88
CA VAL A 13 -13.90 25.48 43.84
C VAL A 13 -14.01 26.88 44.43
N VAL A 14 -12.86 27.56 44.54
CA VAL A 14 -12.81 28.95 45.04
C VAL A 14 -12.34 29.85 43.90
N GLY A 15 -13.19 30.79 43.48
CA GLY A 15 -12.87 31.71 42.38
C GLY A 15 -12.60 30.99 41.04
N GLY A 16 -13.25 29.85 40.80
CA GLY A 16 -13.05 29.02 39.61
C GLY A 16 -11.80 28.14 39.64
N ARG A 17 -11.05 28.10 40.74
CA ARG A 17 -9.86 27.25 40.89
C ARG A 17 -10.11 26.10 41.88
N PRO A 18 -9.64 24.88 41.54
CA PRO A 18 -9.49 23.78 42.49
C PRO A 18 -8.77 24.20 43.76
N LYS A 19 -9.26 23.73 44.90
CA LYS A 19 -8.60 23.90 46.21
C LYS A 19 -8.89 22.70 47.09
N SER A 20 -7.86 22.10 47.66
CA SER A 20 -8.04 21.09 48.71
C SER A 20 -8.58 21.71 50.00
N GLU A 21 -9.53 21.04 50.61
CA GLU A 21 -10.01 21.39 51.94
C GLU A 21 -9.11 20.77 53.02
N PRO A 22 -8.93 21.44 54.17
CA PRO A 22 -8.17 20.90 55.28
C PRO A 22 -8.71 19.56 55.80
N ASN A 23 -7.82 18.76 56.40
CA ASN A 23 -8.12 17.40 56.90
C ASN A 23 -9.33 17.31 57.85
N HIS A 24 -9.58 18.32 58.69
CA HIS A 24 -10.76 18.34 59.58
C HIS A 24 -12.08 18.44 58.81
N ILE A 25 -12.12 19.20 57.70
CA ILE A 25 -13.27 19.24 56.79
C ILE A 25 -13.41 17.91 56.04
N ALA A 26 -12.28 17.33 55.57
CA ALA A 26 -12.28 16.01 54.93
C ALA A 26 -12.84 14.91 55.85
N THR A 27 -12.45 14.92 57.12
CA THR A 27 -12.96 14.02 58.17
C THR A 27 -14.48 14.13 58.32
N SER A 28 -14.97 15.37 58.41
CA SER A 28 -16.40 15.65 58.59
C SER A 28 -17.21 15.21 57.37
N LEU A 29 -16.72 15.54 56.18
CA LEU A 29 -17.35 15.15 54.92
C LEU A 29 -17.38 13.62 54.76
N GLY A 30 -16.26 12.95 55.02
CA GLY A 30 -16.14 11.49 54.94
C GLY A 30 -17.11 10.78 55.88
N PHE A 31 -17.26 11.28 57.11
CA PHE A 31 -18.25 10.75 58.05
C PHE A 31 -19.69 11.00 57.60
N MET A 32 -20.03 12.22 57.19
CA MET A 32 -21.37 12.53 56.69
C MET A 32 -21.76 11.66 55.50
N LEU A 33 -20.85 11.41 54.56
CA LEU A 33 -21.09 10.52 53.42
C LEU A 33 -21.26 9.06 53.85
N ALA A 34 -20.42 8.57 54.78
CA ALA A 34 -20.52 7.22 55.30
C ALA A 34 -21.83 6.97 56.07
N ASP A 35 -22.28 7.92 56.88
CA ASP A 35 -23.54 7.85 57.61
C ASP A 35 -24.74 7.88 56.65
N SER A 36 -24.69 8.79 55.68
CA SER A 36 -25.75 8.95 54.66
C SER A 36 -25.93 7.72 53.78
N TYR A 37 -24.84 7.03 53.42
CA TYR A 37 -24.89 5.76 52.70
C TYR A 37 -25.37 4.60 53.59
N GLY A 38 -24.96 4.59 54.85
CA GLY A 38 -25.23 3.51 55.80
C GLY A 38 -26.69 3.35 56.20
N ALA A 39 -27.49 4.41 56.17
CA ALA A 39 -28.94 4.46 56.43
C ALA A 39 -29.47 3.28 57.27
N GLY A 40 -29.19 3.29 58.58
CA GLY A 40 -29.62 2.25 59.53
C GLY A 40 -28.61 1.14 59.80
N LYS A 41 -27.47 1.11 59.10
CA LYS A 41 -26.32 0.24 59.38
C LYS A 41 -25.31 0.99 60.24
N ARG A 42 -24.75 0.30 61.23
CA ARG A 42 -23.63 0.83 62.01
C ARG A 42 -22.34 0.84 61.19
N ILE A 43 -21.65 1.98 61.21
CA ILE A 43 -20.30 2.12 60.70
C ILE A 43 -19.34 1.44 61.70
N ALA A 44 -18.70 0.36 61.29
CA ALA A 44 -17.74 -0.37 62.11
C ALA A 44 -16.33 0.21 62.00
N ILE A 45 -15.94 0.62 60.79
CA ILE A 45 -14.67 1.25 60.48
C ILE A 45 -14.92 2.41 59.52
N LEU A 46 -14.30 3.55 59.79
CA LEU A 46 -14.17 4.66 58.84
C LEU A 46 -12.73 5.12 58.85
N ALA A 47 -12.05 5.02 57.72
CA ALA A 47 -10.63 5.34 57.63
C ALA A 47 -10.30 6.12 56.35
N PRO A 48 -9.50 7.20 56.45
CA PRO A 48 -8.83 7.77 55.30
C PRO A 48 -7.72 6.81 54.87
N VAL A 49 -7.68 6.50 53.58
CA VAL A 49 -6.69 5.62 52.96
C VAL A 49 -6.16 6.34 51.73
N SER A 50 -4.85 6.39 51.56
CA SER A 50 -4.24 6.91 50.35
C SER A 50 -3.91 5.77 49.40
N ILE A 51 -4.28 5.96 48.14
CA ILE A 51 -4.03 5.06 47.02
C ILE A 51 -2.76 5.56 46.30
N PRO A 52 -1.63 4.85 46.44
CA PRO A 52 -0.35 5.30 45.90
C PRO A 52 -0.13 4.90 44.44
N PHE A 53 0.49 5.82 43.69
CA PHE A 53 0.96 5.65 42.32
C PHE A 53 2.35 6.25 42.13
N TRP A 54 3.13 5.66 41.23
CA TRP A 54 4.32 6.29 40.66
C TRP A 54 4.00 6.94 39.32
N ILE A 55 4.46 8.16 39.15
CA ILE A 55 4.56 8.82 37.86
C ILE A 55 6.03 8.89 37.49
N VAL A 56 6.38 8.27 36.36
CA VAL A 56 7.78 8.16 35.91
C VAL A 56 7.90 8.70 34.50
N GLN A 57 8.86 9.59 34.29
CA GLN A 57 9.18 10.10 32.96
C GLN A 57 9.87 9.01 32.14
N VAL A 58 9.30 8.71 30.97
CA VAL A 58 9.88 7.78 29.98
C VAL A 58 10.54 8.52 28.83
N SER A 59 10.25 9.81 28.64
CA SER A 59 11.01 10.67 27.72
C SER A 59 11.09 12.09 28.26
N SER A 60 11.68 13.01 27.48
CA SER A 60 11.68 14.43 27.83
C SER A 60 10.28 15.05 27.83
N THR A 61 9.30 14.43 27.18
CA THR A 61 7.95 14.97 27.00
C THR A 61 6.84 14.03 27.47
N SER A 62 7.11 12.75 27.71
CA SER A 62 6.12 11.76 28.11
C SER A 62 6.43 11.06 29.43
N SER A 63 5.37 10.71 30.14
CA SER A 63 5.38 9.98 31.40
C SER A 63 4.40 8.81 31.37
N ILE A 64 4.61 7.85 32.24
CA ILE A 64 3.70 6.72 32.49
C ILE A 64 3.21 6.73 33.93
N LEU A 65 2.08 6.06 34.17
CA LEU A 65 1.49 5.86 35.50
C LEU A 65 1.63 4.39 35.92
N LEU A 66 2.18 4.16 37.12
CA LEU A 66 2.34 2.84 37.70
C LEU A 66 1.58 2.73 39.02
N SER A 67 0.78 1.68 39.20
CA SER A 67 0.12 1.37 40.46
C SER A 67 1.07 0.65 41.42
N GLU A 68 1.22 1.19 42.62
CA GLU A 68 2.04 0.54 43.65
C GLU A 68 1.36 -0.68 44.28
N MET A 69 0.05 -0.82 44.07
CA MET A 69 -0.77 -1.82 44.74
C MET A 69 -1.08 -3.05 43.87
N SER A 70 -1.03 -2.90 42.54
CA SER A 70 -1.38 -3.96 41.60
C SER A 70 -0.12 -4.72 41.16
N ASP A 71 -0.14 -6.06 41.12
CA ASP A 71 0.87 -6.83 40.37
C ASP A 71 0.37 -7.17 38.95
N ARG A 72 -0.58 -6.35 38.46
CA ARG A 72 -1.20 -6.59 37.17
C ARG A 72 -0.15 -6.48 36.08
N THR A 73 -0.19 -7.44 35.16
CA THR A 73 0.69 -7.46 34.01
C THR A 73 -0.13 -7.03 32.79
N THR A 74 0.33 -5.99 32.13
CA THR A 74 -0.25 -5.50 30.88
C THR A 74 0.54 -6.09 29.72
N ALA A 75 -0.16 -6.80 28.83
CA ALA A 75 0.43 -7.31 27.60
C ALA A 75 0.41 -6.21 26.53
N LEU A 76 1.59 -5.88 26.01
CA LEU A 76 1.80 -4.95 24.91
C LEU A 76 2.12 -5.79 23.69
N GLU A 77 1.10 -6.03 22.86
CA GLU A 77 1.22 -6.83 21.64
C GLU A 77 1.78 -5.99 20.50
N PHE A 78 2.70 -6.58 19.77
CA PHE A 78 3.30 -5.93 18.62
C PHE A 78 3.85 -6.94 17.62
N THR A 79 4.17 -6.46 16.44
CA THR A 79 4.67 -7.29 15.36
C THR A 79 6.10 -6.96 14.97
N GLU A 80 6.86 -7.98 14.59
CA GLU A 80 8.24 -7.86 14.11
C GLU A 80 8.42 -8.51 12.75
N ASN A 81 9.14 -7.82 11.87
CA ASN A 81 9.57 -8.39 10.61
C ASN A 81 10.85 -9.20 10.85
N THR A 82 10.80 -10.50 10.63
CA THR A 82 11.95 -11.40 10.86
C THR A 82 12.98 -11.34 9.73
N ALA A 83 12.56 -10.89 8.55
CA ALA A 83 13.35 -10.92 7.32
C ALA A 83 13.77 -9.54 6.80
N THR A 84 13.87 -8.51 7.65
CA THR A 84 14.13 -7.11 7.25
C THR A 84 15.42 -6.95 6.43
N GLY A 85 16.47 -7.72 6.75
CA GLY A 85 17.72 -7.73 5.99
C GLY A 85 17.57 -8.34 4.59
N SER A 86 16.89 -9.48 4.50
CA SER A 86 16.57 -10.13 3.21
C SER A 86 15.68 -9.25 2.34
N LEU A 87 14.71 -8.57 2.96
CA LEU A 87 13.85 -7.56 2.32
C LEU A 87 14.66 -6.44 1.65
N ARG A 88 15.60 -5.85 2.39
CA ARG A 88 16.49 -4.81 1.82
C ARG A 88 17.33 -5.34 0.68
N LYS A 89 17.79 -6.60 0.76
CA LYS A 89 18.59 -7.22 -0.30
C LYS A 89 17.79 -7.45 -1.58
N SER A 90 16.59 -8.05 -1.49
CA SER A 90 15.72 -8.28 -2.64
C SER A 90 15.33 -6.98 -3.34
N LEU A 91 15.10 -5.89 -2.60
CA LEU A 91 14.83 -4.56 -3.17
C LEU A 91 16.08 -3.85 -3.70
N GLY A 92 17.27 -4.25 -3.24
CA GLY A 92 18.54 -3.63 -3.58
C GLY A 92 19.21 -4.17 -4.84
N GLU A 93 18.99 -5.46 -5.15
CA GLU A 93 19.69 -6.24 -6.19
C GLU A 93 18.79 -6.57 -7.40
N VAL A 94 17.99 -5.62 -7.89
CA VAL A 94 17.27 -5.81 -9.16
C VAL A 94 18.16 -5.28 -10.28
N PRO A 95 18.78 -6.12 -11.14
CA PRO A 95 19.69 -5.63 -12.16
C PRO A 95 18.95 -5.17 -13.41
N GLU A 96 17.93 -5.92 -13.86
CA GLU A 96 17.18 -5.63 -15.08
C GLU A 96 15.67 -5.48 -14.82
N PRO A 97 14.93 -4.83 -15.73
CA PRO A 97 13.50 -4.60 -15.52
C PRO A 97 12.64 -5.87 -15.45
N ARG A 98 13.02 -6.92 -16.17
CA ARG A 98 12.38 -8.24 -16.11
C ARG A 98 12.52 -8.93 -14.75
N ASP A 99 13.48 -8.48 -13.94
CA ASP A 99 13.70 -9.00 -12.59
C ASP A 99 12.87 -8.28 -11.53
N ILE A 100 12.12 -7.22 -11.91
CA ILE A 100 11.24 -6.50 -10.98
C ILE A 100 10.16 -7.43 -10.40
N PRO A 101 9.36 -8.17 -11.20
CA PRO A 101 8.35 -9.08 -10.66
C PRO A 101 8.89 -10.12 -9.67
N PRO A 102 9.93 -10.93 -9.98
CA PRO A 102 10.42 -11.93 -9.05
C PRO A 102 11.04 -11.32 -7.78
N ALA A 103 11.73 -10.17 -7.89
CA ALA A 103 12.26 -9.48 -6.72
C ALA A 103 11.15 -8.96 -5.80
N VAL A 104 10.07 -8.44 -6.38
CA VAL A 104 8.88 -8.00 -5.63
C VAL A 104 8.19 -9.18 -4.98
N GLU A 105 7.97 -10.28 -5.68
CA GLU A 105 7.31 -11.48 -5.12
C GLU A 105 8.06 -12.02 -3.90
N GLN A 106 9.39 -12.05 -3.98
CA GLN A 106 10.24 -12.43 -2.86
C GLN A 106 10.13 -11.43 -1.69
N ALA A 107 10.15 -10.12 -2.00
CA ALA A 107 9.97 -9.07 -1.00
C ALA A 107 8.60 -9.15 -0.30
N LEU A 108 7.53 -9.43 -1.05
CA LEU A 108 6.17 -9.63 -0.51
C LEU A 108 6.11 -10.84 0.42
N THR A 109 6.79 -11.94 0.07
CA THR A 109 6.89 -13.12 0.93
C THR A 109 7.55 -12.78 2.26
N TYR A 110 8.66 -12.02 2.23
CA TYR A 110 9.34 -11.57 3.44
C TYR A 110 8.57 -10.50 4.24
N LEU A 111 7.76 -9.67 3.59
CA LEU A 111 6.85 -8.75 4.28
C LEU A 111 5.73 -9.51 5.00
N GLY A 112 5.29 -10.64 4.45
CA GLY A 112 4.29 -11.51 5.08
C GLY A 112 4.83 -12.35 6.23
N SER A 113 6.15 -12.57 6.32
CA SER A 113 6.78 -13.29 7.44
C SER A 113 6.90 -12.39 8.67
N VAL A 114 5.79 -12.24 9.39
CA VAL A 114 5.67 -11.41 10.59
C VAL A 114 5.50 -12.30 11.81
N GLU A 115 6.29 -12.04 12.85
CA GLU A 115 6.10 -12.65 14.17
C GLU A 115 5.32 -11.72 15.09
N ARG A 116 4.34 -12.27 15.80
CA ARG A 116 3.67 -11.57 16.89
C ARG A 116 4.44 -11.79 18.18
N LYS A 117 4.76 -10.71 18.85
CA LYS A 117 5.42 -10.69 20.15
C LYS A 117 4.55 -9.92 21.14
N ALA A 118 4.69 -10.27 22.41
CA ALA A 118 4.02 -9.58 23.49
C ALA A 118 5.05 -9.32 24.59
N ASP A 119 5.29 -8.05 24.89
CA ASP A 119 6.02 -7.67 26.08
C ASP A 119 5.07 -7.47 27.25
N TYR A 120 5.49 -7.92 28.41
CA TYR A 120 4.69 -7.92 29.62
C TYR A 120 5.25 -6.90 30.59
N VAL A 121 4.51 -5.81 30.81
CA VAL A 121 4.89 -4.72 31.71
C VAL A 121 4.00 -4.78 32.95
N ARG A 122 4.62 -4.88 34.13
CA ARG A 122 3.90 -4.94 35.41
C ARG A 122 3.54 -3.54 35.91
N HIS A 123 2.52 -3.44 36.76
CA HIS A 123 2.09 -2.21 37.44
C HIS A 123 1.55 -1.10 36.52
N LEU A 124 1.62 -1.26 35.19
CA LEU A 124 1.27 -0.23 34.23
C LEU A 124 -0.23 0.02 34.17
N GLU A 125 -0.64 1.26 34.41
CA GLU A 125 -2.04 1.69 34.39
C GLU A 125 -2.30 2.70 33.27
N LYS A 126 -3.57 2.78 32.81
CA LYS A 126 -3.97 3.82 31.87
C LYS A 126 -4.06 5.18 32.59
N PRO A 127 -3.37 6.23 32.11
CA PRO A 127 -3.25 7.47 32.86
C PRO A 127 -4.48 8.38 32.77
N ASP A 128 -5.38 8.17 31.80
CA ASP A 128 -6.45 9.11 31.43
C ASP A 128 -7.28 9.62 32.63
N ALA A 129 -7.78 8.70 33.46
CA ALA A 129 -8.63 9.03 34.59
C ALA A 129 -7.88 9.89 35.64
N VAL A 130 -6.63 9.55 35.93
CA VAL A 130 -5.79 10.26 36.90
C VAL A 130 -5.33 11.61 36.35
N VAL A 131 -4.83 11.63 35.12
CA VAL A 131 -4.29 12.85 34.49
C VAL A 131 -5.38 13.88 34.21
N SER A 132 -6.62 13.46 33.94
CA SER A 132 -7.76 14.39 33.80
C SER A 132 -8.02 15.24 35.05
N THR A 133 -7.53 14.77 36.20
CA THR A 133 -7.69 15.43 37.50
C THR A 133 -6.43 16.15 37.99
N ALA A 134 -5.43 16.34 37.12
CA ALA A 134 -4.15 16.94 37.47
C ALA A 134 -4.24 18.33 38.14
N SER A 135 -5.28 19.11 37.84
CA SER A 135 -5.51 20.43 38.44
C SER A 135 -5.81 20.38 39.94
N TRP A 136 -6.16 19.22 40.48
CA TRP A 136 -6.47 18.98 41.90
C TRP A 136 -5.27 18.44 42.69
N PHE A 137 -4.11 18.27 42.04
CA PHE A 137 -2.91 17.81 42.73
C PHE A 137 -2.20 18.96 43.42
N GLU A 138 -1.81 18.73 44.66
CA GLU A 138 -1.04 19.66 45.48
C GLU A 138 0.28 19.02 45.92
N GLU A 139 1.30 19.85 46.13
CA GLU A 139 2.60 19.38 46.61
C GLU A 139 2.55 19.12 48.11
N THR A 140 3.03 17.95 48.52
CA THR A 140 3.02 17.56 49.94
C THR A 140 4.29 17.98 50.65
N GLU A 141 4.16 18.31 51.93
CA GLU A 141 5.33 18.52 52.79
C GLU A 141 6.14 17.23 52.98
N PRO A 142 7.47 17.29 53.14
CA PRO A 142 8.31 16.10 53.33
C PRO A 142 7.98 15.24 54.55
N THR A 143 7.24 15.81 55.51
CA THR A 143 6.78 15.15 56.74
C THR A 143 5.45 14.42 56.58
N TYR A 144 4.77 14.59 55.43
CA TYR A 144 3.48 13.96 55.16
C TYR A 144 3.62 12.43 55.11
N ARG A 145 2.88 11.76 55.99
CA ARG A 145 2.84 10.29 56.08
C ARG A 145 1.40 9.81 55.90
N PRO A 146 0.97 9.57 54.66
CA PRO A 146 -0.38 9.08 54.40
C PRO A 146 -0.57 7.64 54.88
N ASN A 147 -1.81 7.29 55.18
CA ASN A 147 -2.21 5.95 55.57
C ASN A 147 -2.39 5.07 54.31
N ARG A 148 -1.39 4.26 53.96
CA ARG A 148 -1.37 3.49 52.70
C ARG A 148 -1.50 1.98 52.94
N PRO A 149 -2.10 1.22 52.00
CA PRO A 149 -1.87 -0.22 51.88
C PRO A 149 -0.39 -0.52 51.59
N ASP A 150 0.05 -1.74 51.87
CA ASP A 150 1.41 -2.19 51.61
C ASP A 150 1.75 -2.03 50.12
N SER A 151 2.80 -1.25 49.85
CA SER A 151 3.32 -1.04 48.50
C SER A 151 4.07 -2.28 48.03
N ARG A 152 3.90 -2.60 46.75
CA ARG A 152 4.59 -3.67 46.04
C ARG A 152 5.65 -3.16 45.07
N LEU A 153 5.71 -1.84 44.89
CA LEU A 153 6.60 -1.19 43.94
C LEU A 153 7.31 -0.02 44.63
N ASP A 154 8.61 -0.17 44.84
CA ASP A 154 9.45 0.91 45.32
C ASP A 154 9.96 1.80 44.18
N SER A 155 10.71 2.84 44.53
CA SER A 155 11.26 3.79 43.57
C SER A 155 12.25 3.15 42.58
N GLN A 156 13.01 2.13 43.00
CA GLN A 156 13.94 1.42 42.11
C GLN A 156 13.18 0.54 41.12
N GLY A 157 12.14 -0.16 41.57
CA GLY A 157 11.24 -0.92 40.73
C GLY A 157 10.53 -0.04 39.70
N ALA A 158 10.03 1.13 40.12
CA ALA A 158 9.39 2.08 39.22
C ALA A 158 10.33 2.54 38.09
N LEU A 159 11.60 2.83 38.41
CA LEU A 159 12.62 3.19 37.42
C LEU A 159 12.99 2.02 36.50
N SER A 160 13.04 0.79 37.02
CA SER A 160 13.28 -0.41 36.21
C SER A 160 12.16 -0.63 35.19
N ILE A 161 10.90 -0.47 35.61
CA ILE A 161 9.74 -0.57 34.73
C ILE A 161 9.75 0.54 33.66
N SER A 162 10.14 1.78 34.02
CA SER A 162 10.25 2.85 33.01
C SER A 162 11.33 2.56 31.98
N GLN A 163 12.46 1.95 32.37
CA GLN A 163 13.51 1.54 31.42
C GLN A 163 13.02 0.43 30.49
N GLN A 164 12.30 -0.56 31.04
CA GLN A 164 11.65 -1.59 30.22
C GLN A 164 10.69 -0.96 29.21
N PHE A 165 9.85 -0.02 29.65
CA PHE A 165 8.89 0.66 28.78
C PHE A 165 9.59 1.52 27.71
N GLN A 166 10.67 2.22 28.07
CA GLN A 166 11.52 2.96 27.13
C GLN A 166 12.06 2.06 26.00
N HIS A 167 12.57 0.88 26.33
CA HIS A 167 13.04 -0.06 25.31
C HIS A 167 11.93 -0.51 24.36
N ILE A 168 10.69 -0.63 24.85
CA ILE A 168 9.53 -0.97 24.00
C ILE A 168 9.21 0.20 23.04
N ILE A 169 9.23 1.44 23.53
CA ILE A 169 9.08 2.66 22.71
C ILE A 169 10.18 2.74 21.65
N GLU A 170 11.44 2.58 22.03
CA GLU A 170 12.58 2.62 21.11
C GLU A 170 12.47 1.53 20.04
N SER A 171 12.11 0.30 20.46
CA SER A 171 11.87 -0.81 19.54
C SER A 171 10.74 -0.52 18.55
N ARG A 172 9.63 0.07 19.00
CA ARG A 172 8.54 0.53 18.13
C ARG A 172 9.02 1.55 17.10
N ASP A 173 9.73 2.59 17.53
CA ASP A 173 10.18 3.66 16.64
C ASP A 173 11.18 3.13 15.60
N ASN A 174 12.09 2.25 16.02
CA ASN A 174 13.01 1.56 15.11
C ASN A 174 12.28 0.72 14.05
N ARG A 175 11.17 0.06 14.40
CA ARG A 175 10.37 -0.75 13.46
C ARG A 175 9.63 0.12 12.44
N ILE A 176 9.03 1.21 12.89
CA ILE A 176 8.38 2.18 12.00
C ILE A 176 9.41 2.79 11.05
N ALA A 177 10.55 3.25 11.58
CA ALA A 177 11.63 3.79 10.77
C ALA A 177 12.19 2.77 9.77
N ALA A 178 12.33 1.50 10.16
CA ALA A 178 12.77 0.44 9.25
C ALA A 178 11.78 0.19 8.10
N CYS A 179 10.47 0.22 8.35
CA CYS A 179 9.45 0.09 7.30
C CYS A 179 9.37 1.33 6.40
N GLN A 180 9.53 2.53 6.96
CA GLN A 180 9.63 3.76 6.17
C GLN A 180 10.86 3.77 5.27
N GLU A 181 11.99 3.25 5.75
CA GLU A 181 13.19 3.09 4.93
C GLU A 181 12.98 2.05 3.81
N LEU A 182 12.26 0.96 4.09
CA LEU A 182 11.85 0.00 3.04
C LEU A 182 10.94 0.65 2.00
N GLN A 183 9.99 1.50 2.43
CA GLN A 183 9.16 2.28 1.51
C GLN A 183 10.02 3.17 0.61
N ARG A 184 10.96 3.91 1.20
CA ARG A 184 11.89 4.77 0.47
C ARG A 184 12.71 3.98 -0.55
N LEU A 185 13.27 2.83 -0.16
CA LEU A 185 14.01 1.95 -1.06
C LEU A 185 13.14 1.41 -2.21
N ALA A 186 11.89 1.01 -1.91
CA ALA A 186 10.95 0.56 -2.93
C ALA A 186 10.60 1.67 -3.94
N GLU A 187 10.42 2.91 -3.47
CA GLU A 187 10.17 4.07 -4.33
C GLU A 187 11.41 4.42 -5.16
N GLU A 188 12.58 4.55 -4.53
CA GLU A 188 13.81 4.98 -5.19
C GLU A 188 14.41 3.95 -6.14
N ARG A 189 14.26 2.65 -5.86
CA ARG A 189 14.89 1.60 -6.67
C ARG A 189 13.93 0.83 -7.54
N ILE A 190 12.74 0.49 -7.05
CA ILE A 190 11.81 -0.36 -7.80
C ILE A 190 10.88 0.50 -8.65
N ALA A 191 10.28 1.55 -8.09
CA ALA A 191 9.38 2.41 -8.84
C ALA A 191 10.12 3.24 -9.91
N SER A 192 11.28 3.83 -9.57
CA SER A 192 12.11 4.57 -10.54
C SER A 192 12.58 3.70 -11.71
N ARG A 193 12.91 2.42 -11.46
CA ARG A 193 13.25 1.46 -12.51
C ARG A 193 12.04 1.07 -13.35
N GLY A 194 10.86 0.98 -12.74
CA GLY A 194 9.60 0.81 -13.48
C GLY A 194 9.34 1.99 -14.44
N GLU A 195 9.58 3.23 -14.01
CA GLU A 195 9.50 4.40 -14.89
C GLU A 195 10.54 4.36 -16.02
N THR A 196 11.79 4.00 -15.69
CA THR A 196 12.86 3.84 -16.69
C THR A 196 12.53 2.74 -17.71
N LEU A 197 11.91 1.64 -17.26
CA LEU A 197 11.42 0.58 -18.13
C LEU A 197 10.33 1.11 -19.06
N SER A 198 9.34 1.83 -18.54
CA SER A 198 8.28 2.46 -19.35
C SER A 198 8.88 3.34 -20.46
N ASP A 199 9.89 4.15 -20.14
CA ASP A 199 10.58 4.98 -21.13
C ASP A 199 11.39 4.16 -22.15
N THR A 200 12.02 3.08 -21.70
CA THR A 200 12.80 2.17 -22.57
C THR A 200 11.89 1.40 -23.53
N VAL A 201 10.76 0.88 -23.05
CA VAL A 201 9.73 0.22 -23.88
C VAL A 201 9.20 1.20 -24.91
N LYS A 202 8.85 2.42 -24.50
CA LYS A 202 8.36 3.45 -25.40
C LYS A 202 9.38 3.81 -26.50
N THR A 203 10.66 3.88 -26.15
CA THR A 203 11.73 4.20 -27.11
C THR A 203 12.04 3.03 -28.05
N GLU A 204 12.02 1.78 -27.58
CA GLU A 204 12.17 0.60 -28.45
C GLU A 204 10.98 0.42 -29.39
N LYS A 205 9.73 0.59 -28.92
CA LYS A 205 8.54 0.58 -29.81
C LYS A 205 8.64 1.61 -30.93
N GLU A 206 9.04 2.84 -30.58
CA GLU A 206 9.24 3.90 -31.55
C GLU A 206 10.37 3.58 -32.55
N ARG A 207 11.45 2.93 -32.08
CA ARG A 207 12.56 2.50 -32.92
C ARG A 207 12.14 1.42 -33.92
N TRP A 208 11.38 0.43 -33.47
CA TRP A 208 10.86 -0.62 -34.33
C TRP A 208 9.86 -0.08 -35.34
N ARG A 209 8.95 0.80 -34.93
CA ARG A 209 8.02 1.49 -35.83
C ARG A 209 8.75 2.20 -36.97
N ARG A 210 9.83 2.93 -36.66
CA ARG A 210 10.66 3.59 -37.69
C ARG A 210 11.36 2.60 -38.61
N ARG A 211 11.81 1.45 -38.08
CA ARG A 211 12.42 0.40 -38.90
C ARG A 211 11.41 -0.24 -39.85
N SER A 212 10.20 -0.56 -39.37
CA SER A 212 9.10 -1.11 -40.20
C SER A 212 8.77 -0.12 -41.33
N GLN A 213 8.53 1.16 -41.02
CA GLN A 213 8.29 2.19 -42.03
C GLN A 213 9.43 2.32 -43.05
N SER A 214 10.68 2.32 -42.59
CA SER A 214 11.83 2.38 -43.50
C SER A 214 11.94 1.15 -44.41
N LEU A 215 11.60 -0.04 -43.90
CA LEU A 215 11.58 -1.28 -44.68
C LEU A 215 10.45 -1.28 -45.71
N GLU A 216 9.25 -0.83 -45.32
CA GLU A 216 8.12 -0.64 -46.22
C GLU A 216 8.48 0.33 -47.36
N ASP A 217 9.08 1.48 -47.05
CA ASP A 217 9.50 2.47 -48.03
C ASP A 217 10.52 1.89 -49.03
N ILE A 218 11.53 1.17 -48.54
CA ILE A 218 12.55 0.52 -49.38
C ILE A 218 11.91 -0.52 -50.29
N VAL A 219 11.10 -1.43 -49.73
CA VAL A 219 10.45 -2.49 -50.51
C VAL A 219 9.45 -1.92 -51.51
N ASN A 220 8.73 -0.86 -51.18
CA ASN A 220 7.81 -0.19 -52.10
C ASN A 220 8.57 0.45 -53.26
N LEU A 221 9.72 1.08 -53.00
CA LEU A 221 10.60 1.63 -54.03
C LEU A 221 11.14 0.51 -54.93
N GLU A 222 11.72 -0.54 -54.35
CA GLU A 222 12.26 -1.69 -55.09
C GLU A 222 11.17 -2.38 -55.93
N SER A 223 9.97 -2.57 -55.38
CA SER A 223 8.83 -3.14 -56.10
C SER A 223 8.38 -2.27 -57.27
N ALA A 224 8.40 -0.94 -57.10
CA ALA A 224 8.09 0.00 -58.17
C ALA A 224 9.14 -0.05 -59.29
N GLU A 225 10.44 -0.10 -58.94
CA GLU A 225 11.52 -0.27 -59.91
C GLU A 225 11.42 -1.62 -60.65
N MET A 226 11.09 -2.70 -59.94
CA MET A 226 10.90 -4.02 -60.56
C MET A 226 9.68 -4.04 -61.50
N ALA A 227 8.60 -3.34 -61.14
CA ALA A 227 7.43 -3.18 -62.01
C ALA A 227 7.75 -2.34 -63.27
N GLU A 228 8.61 -1.34 -63.15
CA GLU A 228 9.12 -0.57 -64.28
C GLU A 228 10.02 -1.44 -65.18
N LYS A 229 10.99 -2.16 -64.61
CA LYS A 229 11.84 -3.13 -65.34
C LYS A 229 11.00 -4.19 -66.06
N LYS A 230 9.92 -4.67 -65.45
CA LYS A 230 8.97 -5.60 -66.09
C LYS A 230 8.33 -4.96 -67.32
N ARG A 231 7.85 -3.72 -67.20
CA ARG A 231 7.21 -2.98 -68.29
C ARG A 231 8.18 -2.77 -69.46
N ASP A 232 9.41 -2.36 -69.16
CA ASP A 232 10.44 -2.11 -70.16
C ASP A 232 10.86 -3.39 -70.88
N ALA A 233 11.12 -4.47 -70.13
CA ALA A 233 11.47 -5.77 -70.71
C ALA A 233 10.36 -6.34 -71.61
N LEU A 234 9.09 -6.16 -71.22
CA LEU A 234 7.94 -6.56 -72.05
C LEU A 234 7.85 -5.73 -73.33
N SER A 235 8.08 -4.41 -73.25
CA SER A 235 8.13 -3.51 -74.40
C SER A 235 9.26 -3.87 -75.38
N ASP A 236 10.45 -4.20 -74.87
CA ASP A 236 11.58 -4.65 -75.68
C ASP A 236 11.28 -5.95 -76.43
N ILE A 237 10.66 -6.92 -75.75
CA ILE A 237 10.22 -8.18 -76.37
C ILE A 237 9.18 -7.91 -77.47
N GLU A 238 8.22 -7.02 -77.25
CA GLU A 238 7.25 -6.63 -78.27
C GLU A 238 7.89 -5.95 -79.48
N THR A 239 8.90 -5.13 -79.22
CA THR A 239 9.69 -4.49 -80.28
C THR A 239 10.45 -5.53 -81.10
N LYS A 240 11.12 -6.49 -80.44
CA LYS A 240 11.77 -7.63 -81.10
C LYS A 240 10.78 -8.45 -81.93
N TYR A 241 9.59 -8.72 -81.40
CA TYR A 241 8.54 -9.43 -82.12
C TYR A 241 8.12 -8.69 -83.40
N ARG A 242 7.87 -7.37 -83.32
CA ARG A 242 7.54 -6.55 -84.50
C ARG A 242 8.66 -6.53 -85.53
N ILE A 243 9.92 -6.44 -85.09
CA ILE A 243 11.09 -6.49 -85.99
C ILE A 243 11.18 -7.86 -86.66
N GLY A 244 11.01 -8.95 -85.91
CA GLY A 244 10.98 -10.31 -86.44
C GLY A 244 9.88 -10.52 -87.47
N LEU A 245 8.66 -10.05 -87.20
CA LEU A 245 7.55 -10.08 -88.15
C LEU A 245 7.86 -9.28 -89.42
N ARG A 246 8.43 -8.07 -89.29
CA ARG A 246 8.85 -7.26 -90.45
C ARG A 246 9.93 -7.95 -91.27
N ALA A 247 10.90 -8.59 -90.62
CA ALA A 247 11.96 -9.34 -91.29
C ALA A 247 11.39 -10.53 -92.08
N LEU A 248 10.51 -11.32 -91.47
CA LEU A 248 9.83 -12.44 -92.14
C LEU A 248 8.94 -11.97 -93.30
N THR A 249 8.25 -10.84 -93.13
CA THR A 249 7.43 -10.23 -94.20
C THR A 249 8.30 -9.76 -95.35
N ALA A 250 9.45 -9.14 -95.07
CA ALA A 250 10.40 -8.68 -96.08
C ALA A 250 11.11 -9.85 -96.79
N GLU A 251 11.44 -10.92 -96.07
CA GLU A 251 11.98 -12.17 -96.63
C GLU A 251 10.97 -12.77 -97.63
N PHE A 252 9.72 -12.93 -97.21
CA PHE A 252 8.65 -13.43 -98.08
C PHE A 252 8.39 -12.53 -99.30
N ALA A 253 8.43 -11.19 -99.12
CA ALA A 253 8.28 -10.24 -100.22
C ALA A 253 9.46 -10.29 -101.23
N ARG A 254 10.67 -10.64 -100.79
CA ARG A 254 11.80 -10.89 -101.72
C ARG A 254 11.64 -12.22 -102.43
N GLU A 255 11.08 -13.22 -101.76
CA GLU A 255 10.80 -14.51 -102.37
C GLU A 255 9.69 -14.42 -103.43
N SER A 256 8.71 -13.52 -103.27
CA SER A 256 7.71 -13.25 -104.30
C SER A 256 8.27 -12.55 -105.54
N THR A 257 9.45 -11.91 -105.43
CA THR A 257 10.18 -11.36 -106.60
C THR A 257 10.59 -12.46 -107.59
N ALA A 258 10.67 -13.72 -107.18
CA ALA A 258 10.91 -14.85 -108.10
C ALA A 258 9.76 -15.04 -109.10
N LEU A 259 8.51 -14.85 -108.67
CA LEU A 259 7.34 -14.84 -109.57
C LEU A 259 7.40 -13.66 -110.54
N GLU A 260 7.82 -12.49 -110.05
CA GLU A 260 7.99 -11.30 -110.88
C GLU A 260 9.06 -11.53 -111.96
N GLN A 261 10.22 -12.08 -111.59
CA GLN A 261 11.30 -12.43 -112.53
C GLN A 261 10.86 -13.48 -113.56
N PHE A 262 10.07 -14.47 -113.16
CA PHE A 262 9.49 -15.47 -114.07
C PHE A 262 8.65 -14.80 -115.18
N PHE A 263 7.76 -13.87 -114.82
CA PHE A 263 6.94 -13.14 -115.79
C PHE A 263 7.75 -12.14 -116.63
N VAL A 264 8.75 -11.48 -116.04
CA VAL A 264 9.64 -10.55 -116.76
C VAL A 264 10.43 -11.30 -117.84
N GLN A 265 10.98 -12.49 -117.56
CA GLN A 265 11.69 -13.30 -118.56
C GLN A 265 10.80 -13.67 -119.76
N ILE A 266 9.53 -14.00 -119.51
CA ILE A 266 8.54 -14.25 -120.57
C ILE A 266 8.33 -12.98 -121.42
N LEU A 267 8.11 -11.84 -120.77
CA LEU A 267 7.89 -10.56 -121.45
C LEU A 267 9.10 -10.10 -122.27
N ASP A 268 10.30 -10.23 -121.73
CA ASP A 268 11.52 -9.85 -122.40
C ASP A 268 11.80 -10.74 -123.61
N LYS A 269 11.55 -12.06 -123.52
CA LYS A 269 11.71 -12.95 -124.67
C LYS A 269 10.72 -12.65 -125.80
N ILE A 270 9.47 -12.35 -125.46
CA ILE A 270 8.46 -11.90 -126.44
C ILE A 270 8.91 -10.60 -127.14
N ARG A 271 9.45 -9.64 -126.38
CA ARG A 271 9.95 -8.38 -126.94
C ARG A 271 11.17 -8.59 -127.82
N GLU A 272 12.13 -9.40 -127.39
CA GLU A 272 13.34 -9.72 -128.13
C GLU A 272 13.00 -10.38 -129.47
N SER A 273 12.21 -11.46 -129.46
CA SER A 273 11.81 -12.13 -130.69
C SER A 273 10.95 -11.23 -131.59
N ARG A 274 10.10 -10.35 -131.04
CA ARG A 274 9.37 -9.34 -131.83
C ARG A 274 10.31 -8.36 -132.55
N ILE A 275 11.38 -7.91 -131.89
CA ILE A 275 12.39 -7.03 -132.51
C ILE A 275 13.10 -7.79 -133.64
N VAL A 276 13.54 -9.02 -133.37
CA VAL A 276 14.23 -9.87 -134.37
C VAL A 276 13.33 -10.10 -135.58
N ILE A 277 12.06 -10.48 -135.38
CA ILE A 277 11.06 -10.63 -136.45
C ILE A 277 10.90 -9.32 -137.24
N GLY A 278 10.79 -8.18 -136.57
CA GLY A 278 10.65 -6.87 -137.23
C GLY A 278 11.88 -6.47 -138.06
N GLN A 279 13.06 -7.02 -137.75
CA GLN A 279 14.31 -6.78 -138.50
C GLN A 279 14.48 -7.70 -139.72
N LYS A 280 13.66 -8.76 -139.86
CA LYS A 280 13.73 -9.72 -140.98
C LYS A 280 13.17 -9.18 -142.30
N GLY A 281 12.41 -8.08 -142.28
CA GLY A 281 11.98 -7.38 -143.50
C GLY A 281 11.13 -8.25 -144.44
N GLU A 282 11.68 -8.64 -145.59
CA GLU A 282 11.02 -9.48 -146.61
C GLU A 282 11.24 -11.00 -146.41
N ASP A 283 12.09 -11.41 -145.45
CA ASP A 283 12.35 -12.82 -145.11
C ASP A 283 11.27 -13.36 -144.16
N ILE A 284 10.13 -13.74 -144.75
CA ILE A 284 8.96 -14.24 -144.01
C ILE A 284 9.25 -15.60 -143.38
N ASP A 285 9.98 -16.49 -144.07
CA ASP A 285 10.28 -17.83 -143.55
C ASP A 285 11.20 -17.72 -142.31
N GLY A 286 12.24 -16.87 -142.35
CA GLY A 286 13.08 -16.61 -141.19
C GLY A 286 12.38 -15.87 -140.04
N ALA A 287 11.29 -15.14 -140.31
CA ALA A 287 10.42 -14.54 -139.28
C ALA A 287 9.48 -15.58 -138.64
N ILE A 288 8.98 -16.55 -139.43
CA ILE A 288 8.17 -17.67 -138.93
C ILE A 288 9.03 -18.58 -138.04
N ASP A 289 10.26 -18.89 -138.44
CA ASP A 289 11.17 -19.71 -137.63
C ASP A 289 11.46 -19.08 -136.25
N GLU A 290 11.66 -17.75 -136.19
CA GLU A 290 11.87 -17.04 -134.93
C GLU A 290 10.57 -16.99 -134.08
N PHE A 291 9.41 -16.90 -134.73
CA PHE A 291 8.12 -16.98 -134.05
C PHE A 291 7.88 -18.39 -133.47
N ASP A 292 8.16 -19.45 -134.23
CA ASP A 292 8.02 -20.84 -133.78
C ASP A 292 9.03 -21.15 -132.66
N SER A 293 10.24 -20.60 -132.72
CA SER A 293 11.23 -20.64 -131.64
C SER A 293 10.71 -19.96 -130.36
N LEU A 294 10.10 -18.77 -130.48
CA LEU A 294 9.44 -18.09 -129.36
C LEU A 294 8.29 -18.93 -128.80
N VAL A 295 7.44 -19.50 -129.64
CA VAL A 295 6.32 -20.35 -129.22
C VAL A 295 6.84 -21.60 -128.50
N GLY A 296 7.91 -22.22 -129.00
CA GLY A 296 8.59 -23.34 -128.34
C GLY A 296 9.16 -22.97 -126.97
N PHE A 297 9.84 -21.83 -126.86
CA PHE A 297 10.32 -21.29 -125.58
C PHE A 297 9.16 -21.02 -124.62
N LEU A 298 8.12 -20.33 -125.07
CA LEU A 298 6.94 -20.02 -124.25
C LEU A 298 6.24 -21.28 -123.79
N SER A 299 6.07 -22.29 -124.65
CA SER A 299 5.44 -23.56 -124.29
C SER A 299 6.26 -24.32 -123.23
N GLY A 300 7.60 -24.30 -123.34
CA GLY A 300 8.49 -24.87 -122.34
C GLY A 300 8.47 -24.12 -121.01
N HIS A 301 8.56 -22.79 -121.04
CA HIS A 301 8.64 -21.95 -119.84
C HIS A 301 7.29 -21.83 -119.11
N ILE A 302 6.17 -21.77 -119.85
CA ILE A 302 4.81 -21.78 -119.27
C ILE A 302 4.53 -23.10 -118.57
N SER A 303 5.09 -24.23 -119.04
CA SER A 303 4.93 -25.51 -118.34
C SER A 303 5.56 -25.52 -116.93
N GLN A 304 6.54 -24.64 -116.66
CA GLN A 304 7.20 -24.46 -115.36
C GLN A 304 6.47 -23.47 -114.42
N TYR A 305 5.37 -22.85 -114.89
CA TYR A 305 4.57 -21.90 -114.11
C TYR A 305 3.97 -22.53 -112.85
N THR A 306 3.49 -23.77 -112.97
CA THR A 306 2.86 -24.51 -111.86
C THR A 306 3.89 -24.79 -110.77
N GLU A 307 5.11 -25.19 -111.13
CA GLU A 307 6.22 -25.41 -110.18
C GLU A 307 6.61 -24.11 -109.46
N SER A 308 6.67 -22.99 -110.18
CA SER A 308 6.97 -21.67 -109.58
C SER A 308 5.90 -21.20 -108.58
N ILE A 309 4.61 -21.44 -108.87
CA ILE A 309 3.52 -21.15 -107.94
C ILE A 309 3.60 -22.05 -106.70
N ASP A 310 3.83 -23.35 -106.90
CA ASP A 310 3.89 -24.30 -105.81
C ASP A 310 5.09 -24.06 -104.89
N ASP A 311 6.23 -23.62 -105.43
CA ASP A 311 7.38 -23.15 -104.67
C ASP A 311 7.05 -21.91 -103.81
N VAL A 312 6.34 -20.92 -104.36
CA VAL A 312 5.92 -19.75 -103.56
C VAL A 312 4.89 -20.12 -102.50
N LYS A 313 3.98 -21.08 -102.77
CA LYS A 313 3.05 -21.60 -101.76
C LYS A 313 3.76 -22.38 -100.66
N ALA A 314 4.76 -23.20 -101.01
CA ALA A 314 5.57 -23.93 -100.05
C ALA A 314 6.32 -22.94 -99.14
N LYS A 315 6.92 -21.89 -99.72
CA LYS A 315 7.55 -20.79 -98.98
C LYS A 315 6.57 -20.03 -98.09
N ALA A 316 5.37 -19.71 -98.58
CA ALA A 316 4.33 -19.07 -97.76
C ALA A 316 3.96 -19.91 -96.53
N THR A 317 3.85 -21.22 -96.72
CA THR A 317 3.58 -22.18 -95.63
C THR A 317 4.75 -22.21 -94.63
N GLN A 318 5.99 -22.25 -95.13
CA GLN A 318 7.20 -22.17 -94.30
C GLN A 318 7.31 -20.85 -93.53
N THR A 319 6.94 -19.72 -94.13
CA THR A 319 6.88 -18.41 -93.45
C THR A 319 5.84 -18.42 -92.34
N LEU A 320 4.65 -18.99 -92.57
CA LEU A 320 3.62 -19.13 -91.54
C LEU A 320 4.09 -20.00 -90.35
N GLU A 321 4.82 -21.10 -90.63
CA GLU A 321 5.45 -21.91 -89.58
C GLU A 321 6.49 -21.12 -88.78
N LYS A 322 7.37 -20.37 -89.47
CA LYS A 322 8.34 -19.47 -88.82
C LYS A 322 7.64 -18.42 -87.93
N VAL A 323 6.51 -17.87 -88.36
CA VAL A 323 5.68 -16.92 -87.57
C VAL A 323 5.09 -17.61 -86.33
N ALA A 324 4.59 -18.83 -86.47
CA ALA A 324 4.04 -19.60 -85.34
C ALA A 324 5.13 -19.93 -84.31
N VAL A 325 6.32 -20.32 -84.75
CA VAL A 325 7.49 -20.53 -83.88
C VAL A 325 7.90 -19.24 -83.18
N LEU A 326 8.04 -18.13 -83.92
CA LEU A 326 8.38 -16.83 -83.35
C LEU A 326 7.38 -16.39 -82.27
N THR A 327 6.08 -16.57 -82.54
CA THR A 327 5.01 -16.23 -81.59
C THR A 327 5.11 -17.05 -80.31
N ARG A 328 5.27 -18.38 -80.41
CA ARG A 328 5.47 -19.25 -79.24
C ARG A 328 6.71 -18.90 -78.43
N THR A 329 7.82 -18.60 -79.09
CA THR A 329 9.07 -18.21 -78.40
C THR A 329 8.86 -16.92 -77.62
N ILE A 330 8.24 -15.92 -78.24
CA ILE A 330 7.97 -14.62 -77.62
C ILE A 330 6.99 -14.76 -76.45
N ASP A 331 5.91 -15.53 -76.61
CA ASP A 331 4.95 -15.78 -75.53
C ASP A 331 5.61 -16.51 -74.34
N GLY A 332 6.49 -17.48 -74.63
CA GLY A 332 7.30 -18.16 -73.62
C GLY A 332 8.29 -17.23 -72.90
N GLU A 333 8.96 -16.32 -73.62
CA GLU A 333 9.84 -15.31 -73.02
C GLU A 333 9.06 -14.31 -72.15
N LYS A 334 7.91 -13.81 -72.62
CA LYS A 334 7.03 -12.94 -71.83
C LYS A 334 6.60 -13.60 -70.53
N ALA A 335 6.18 -14.86 -70.58
CA ALA A 335 5.76 -15.62 -69.40
C ALA A 335 6.90 -15.78 -68.39
N LYS A 336 8.11 -16.15 -68.84
CA LYS A 336 9.29 -16.31 -67.97
C LYS A 336 9.70 -15.01 -67.27
N ILE A 337 9.70 -13.89 -67.99
CA ILE A 337 10.06 -12.59 -67.38
C ILE A 337 9.00 -12.16 -66.37
N ALA A 338 7.72 -12.30 -66.72
CA ALA A 338 6.63 -11.96 -65.82
C ALA A 338 6.68 -12.79 -64.54
N GLU A 339 6.84 -14.11 -64.66
CA GLU A 339 6.91 -15.02 -63.51
C GLU A 339 8.11 -14.72 -62.60
N SER A 340 9.30 -14.49 -63.17
CA SER A 340 10.51 -14.18 -62.40
C SER A 340 10.37 -12.88 -61.60
N LEU A 341 9.91 -11.80 -62.23
CA LEU A 341 9.75 -10.50 -61.56
C LEU A 341 8.58 -10.50 -60.57
N ASP A 342 7.46 -11.16 -60.89
CA ASP A 342 6.32 -11.31 -59.97
C ASP A 342 6.68 -12.20 -58.77
N SER A 343 7.61 -13.15 -58.92
CA SER A 343 8.16 -13.91 -57.79
C SER A 343 8.98 -13.00 -56.87
N GLN A 344 9.86 -12.15 -57.43
CA GLN A 344 10.69 -11.23 -56.64
C GLN A 344 9.82 -10.20 -55.89
N ILE A 345 8.84 -9.59 -56.55
CA ILE A 345 7.90 -8.65 -55.90
C ILE A 345 7.18 -9.33 -54.72
N ARG A 346 6.70 -10.57 -54.91
CA ARG A 346 6.06 -11.33 -53.83
C ARG A 346 7.00 -11.64 -52.68
N GLU A 347 8.25 -11.98 -52.96
CA GLU A 347 9.27 -12.25 -51.93
C GLU A 347 9.58 -11.00 -51.11
N HIS A 348 9.73 -9.83 -51.75
CA HIS A 348 9.91 -8.57 -51.04
C HIS A 348 8.70 -8.19 -50.18
N GLN A 349 7.48 -8.38 -50.69
CA GLN A 349 6.24 -8.17 -49.92
C GLN A 349 6.13 -9.14 -48.73
N HIS A 350 6.54 -10.40 -48.91
CA HIS A 350 6.54 -11.39 -47.84
C HIS A 350 7.47 -10.99 -46.68
N ARG A 351 8.65 -10.42 -47.00
CA ARG A 351 9.59 -9.93 -45.99
C ARG A 351 9.03 -8.81 -45.12
N ILE A 352 8.19 -7.93 -45.65
CA ILE A 352 7.49 -6.91 -44.83
C ILE A 352 6.59 -7.62 -43.83
N VAL A 353 5.78 -8.57 -44.30
CA VAL A 353 4.83 -9.30 -43.44
C VAL A 353 5.55 -10.06 -42.34
N GLU A 354 6.65 -10.75 -42.64
CA GLU A 354 7.49 -11.41 -41.63
C GLU A 354 8.02 -10.41 -40.60
N PHE A 355 8.55 -9.27 -41.05
CA PHE A 355 9.06 -8.23 -40.17
C PHE A 355 7.98 -7.61 -39.27
N ASP A 356 6.78 -7.37 -39.81
CA ASP A 356 5.66 -6.84 -39.03
C ASP A 356 5.13 -7.84 -38.01
N MET A 357 5.18 -9.14 -38.31
CA MET A 357 4.87 -10.19 -37.34
C MET A 357 5.89 -10.21 -36.20
N GLU A 358 7.20 -10.21 -36.51
CA GLU A 358 8.27 -10.12 -35.51
C GLU A 358 8.15 -8.85 -34.65
N HIS A 359 7.82 -7.73 -35.28
CA HIS A 359 7.57 -6.46 -34.59
C HIS A 359 6.42 -6.59 -33.59
N THR A 360 5.29 -7.16 -34.02
CA THR A 360 4.11 -7.32 -33.18
C THR A 360 4.39 -8.26 -32.00
N GLU A 361 5.14 -9.34 -32.23
CA GLU A 361 5.56 -10.26 -31.17
C GLU A 361 6.43 -9.55 -30.13
N HIS A 362 7.44 -8.80 -30.56
CA HIS A 362 8.27 -8.00 -29.65
C HIS A 362 7.51 -6.88 -28.94
N GLU A 363 6.54 -6.22 -29.58
CA GLU A 363 5.71 -5.21 -28.90
C GLU A 363 4.88 -5.84 -27.77
N ASN A 364 4.31 -7.02 -28.01
CA ASN A 364 3.54 -7.76 -27.01
C ASN A 364 4.43 -8.21 -25.85
N GLU A 365 5.62 -8.75 -26.12
CA GLU A 365 6.60 -9.13 -25.08
C GLU A 365 6.97 -7.94 -24.19
N LEU A 366 7.20 -6.77 -24.79
CA LEU A 366 7.53 -5.55 -24.04
C LEU A 366 6.37 -5.05 -23.17
N ASP A 367 5.13 -5.12 -23.68
CA ASP A 367 3.93 -4.76 -22.92
C ASP A 367 3.69 -5.73 -21.76
N GLU A 368 3.83 -7.03 -21.98
CA GLU A 368 3.69 -8.04 -20.91
C GLU A 368 4.69 -7.80 -19.78
N ILE A 369 5.96 -7.50 -20.11
CA ILE A 369 6.99 -7.18 -19.11
C ILE A 369 6.63 -5.88 -18.37
N LEU A 370 6.16 -4.85 -19.07
CA LEU A 370 5.80 -3.57 -18.48
C LEU A 370 4.59 -3.68 -17.53
N ASP A 371 3.55 -4.40 -17.95
CA ASP A 371 2.35 -4.62 -17.15
C ASP A 371 2.69 -5.42 -15.89
N ALA A 372 3.44 -6.52 -16.03
CA ALA A 372 3.87 -7.33 -14.89
C ALA A 372 4.73 -6.53 -13.90
N ALA A 373 5.66 -5.70 -14.39
CA ALA A 373 6.50 -4.85 -13.53
C ALA A 373 5.67 -3.78 -12.81
N THR A 374 4.74 -3.13 -13.51
CA THR A 374 3.88 -2.07 -12.95
C THR A 374 2.94 -2.61 -11.88
N GLU A 375 2.31 -3.76 -12.15
CA GLU A 375 1.45 -4.44 -11.18
C GLU A 375 2.25 -4.83 -9.92
N SER A 376 3.45 -5.39 -10.11
CA SER A 376 4.35 -5.76 -9.02
C SER A 376 4.74 -4.55 -8.16
N VAL A 377 5.16 -3.44 -8.77
CA VAL A 377 5.46 -2.20 -8.04
C VAL A 377 4.24 -1.72 -7.24
N GLY A 378 3.05 -1.76 -7.84
CA GLY A 378 1.79 -1.39 -7.17
C GLY A 378 1.42 -2.31 -6.01
N ALA A 379 1.65 -3.62 -6.14
CA ALA A 379 1.45 -4.60 -5.07
C ALA A 379 2.41 -4.36 -3.89
N LEU A 380 3.69 -4.12 -4.18
CA LEU A 380 4.70 -3.82 -3.16
C LEU A 380 4.37 -2.56 -2.37
N LYS A 381 4.01 -1.46 -3.06
CA LYS A 381 3.62 -0.19 -2.40
C LYS A 381 2.44 -0.38 -1.47
N ARG A 382 1.41 -1.11 -1.90
CA ARG A 382 0.24 -1.43 -1.07
C ARG A 382 0.61 -2.24 0.17
N ALA A 383 1.43 -3.29 0.01
CA ALA A 383 1.84 -4.14 1.12
C ALA A 383 2.68 -3.38 2.15
N ILE A 384 3.64 -2.56 1.72
CA ILE A 384 4.44 -1.73 2.62
C ILE A 384 3.56 -0.69 3.33
N GLY A 385 2.65 -0.03 2.60
CA GLY A 385 1.71 0.94 3.17
C GLY A 385 0.83 0.34 4.26
N GLN A 386 0.21 -0.82 3.98
CA GLN A 386 -0.59 -1.55 4.96
C GLN A 386 0.23 -1.90 6.20
N ARG A 387 1.49 -2.34 6.03
CA ARG A 387 2.38 -2.68 7.14
C ARG A 387 2.71 -1.47 8.02
N ILE A 388 2.92 -0.31 7.42
CA ILE A 388 3.15 0.94 8.16
C ILE A 388 1.91 1.32 8.98
N ASP A 389 0.72 1.17 8.41
CA ASP A 389 -0.54 1.48 9.11
C ASP A 389 -0.82 0.52 10.28
N GLU A 390 -0.48 -0.77 10.13
CA GLU A 390 -0.50 -1.74 11.23
C GLU A 390 0.44 -1.30 12.36
N LEU A 391 1.70 -0.98 12.05
CA LEU A 391 2.68 -0.54 13.05
C LEU A 391 2.29 0.80 13.71
N ARG A 392 1.63 1.71 12.99
CA ARG A 392 1.07 2.94 13.57
C ARG A 392 -0.09 2.66 14.53
N THR A 393 -0.92 1.68 14.21
CA THR A 393 -2.01 1.26 15.10
C THR A 393 -1.45 0.65 16.39
N GLU A 394 -0.42 -0.19 16.28
CA GLU A 394 0.33 -0.70 17.44
C GLU A 394 0.95 0.44 18.26
N ALA A 395 1.50 1.46 17.60
CA ALA A 395 2.04 2.64 18.26
C ALA A 395 0.99 3.43 19.05
N LEU A 396 -0.22 3.59 18.50
CA LEU A 396 -1.34 4.24 19.18
C LEU A 396 -1.80 3.45 20.41
N ASN A 397 -1.83 2.13 20.32
CA ASN A 397 -2.15 1.26 21.45
C ASN A 397 -1.13 1.41 22.60
N LEU A 398 0.15 1.54 22.27
CA LEU A 398 1.19 1.82 23.26
C LEU A 398 1.06 3.23 23.85
N ALA A 399 0.81 4.22 22.99
CA ALA A 399 0.66 5.62 23.39
C ALA A 399 -0.52 5.85 24.36
N ALA A 400 -1.52 4.95 24.39
CA ALA A 400 -2.62 4.99 25.35
C ALA A 400 -2.17 4.83 26.82
N PHE A 401 -0.93 4.39 27.08
CA PHE A 401 -0.34 4.30 28.41
C PHE A 401 0.60 5.47 28.73
N GLU A 402 0.90 6.30 27.74
CA GLU A 402 1.71 7.50 27.87
C GLU A 402 0.84 8.74 28.04
N PHE A 403 1.36 9.74 28.73
CA PHE A 403 0.75 11.08 28.75
C PHE A 403 1.84 12.16 28.72
N GLU A 404 1.49 13.33 28.20
CA GLU A 404 2.43 14.46 28.16
C GLU A 404 2.76 14.93 29.58
N SER A 405 4.05 15.00 29.90
CA SER A 405 4.56 15.35 31.23
C SER A 405 4.12 16.75 31.70
N ASN A 406 3.81 17.66 30.77
CA ASN A 406 3.33 19.01 31.05
C ASN A 406 1.87 19.07 31.54
N ARG A 407 1.10 17.97 31.42
CA ARG A 407 -0.28 17.90 31.92
C ARG A 407 -0.36 17.97 33.44
N ILE A 408 0.69 17.55 34.12
CA ILE A 408 0.86 17.73 35.56
C ILE A 408 1.93 18.78 35.77
N ARG A 409 1.57 19.83 36.48
CA ARG A 409 2.44 20.98 36.68
C ARG A 409 3.70 20.61 37.45
N ASP A 410 4.86 21.04 36.94
CA ASP A 410 6.18 20.92 37.56
C ASP A 410 6.59 19.46 37.89
N LEU A 411 6.13 18.50 37.08
CA LEU A 411 6.39 17.07 37.29
C LEU A 411 7.90 16.76 37.29
N ALA A 412 8.39 16.11 38.35
CA ALA A 412 9.77 15.63 38.42
C ALA A 412 9.92 14.27 37.71
N PRO A 413 11.14 13.87 37.29
CA PRO A 413 11.36 12.59 36.59
C PRO A 413 10.81 11.36 37.31
N LEU A 414 10.80 11.41 38.65
CA LEU A 414 10.17 10.43 39.50
C LEU A 414 9.32 11.17 40.53
N THR A 415 7.99 11.02 40.40
CA THR A 415 7.01 11.68 41.26
C THR A 415 6.10 10.61 41.88
N HIS A 416 5.91 10.68 43.19
CA HIS A 416 4.98 9.83 43.92
C HIS A 416 3.65 10.58 44.07
N LEU A 417 2.54 9.93 43.70
CA LEU A 417 1.19 10.48 43.79
C LEU A 417 0.36 9.68 44.80
N ASP A 418 -0.25 10.38 45.75
CA ASP A 418 -1.25 9.81 46.65
C ASP A 418 -2.64 10.36 46.34
N ILE A 419 -3.63 9.48 46.15
CA ILE A 419 -5.04 9.87 46.05
C ILE A 419 -5.75 9.43 47.32
N GLU A 420 -6.24 10.38 48.11
CA GLU A 420 -6.93 10.10 49.37
C GLU A 420 -8.40 9.69 49.12
N VAL A 421 -8.78 8.53 49.64
CA VAL A 421 -10.13 7.98 49.63
C VAL A 421 -10.58 7.72 51.06
N PHE A 422 -11.89 7.68 51.30
CA PHE A 422 -12.44 7.20 52.56
C PHE A 422 -13.01 5.80 52.38
N VAL A 423 -12.65 4.88 53.26
CA VAL A 423 -13.18 3.52 53.27
C VAL A 423 -14.07 3.35 54.49
N ALA A 424 -15.35 3.06 54.25
CA ALA A 424 -16.32 2.72 55.29
C ALA A 424 -16.61 1.22 55.24
N ILE A 425 -16.51 0.56 56.40
CA ILE A 425 -16.92 -0.84 56.57
C ILE A 425 -18.06 -0.86 57.57
N TYR A 426 -19.18 -1.48 57.19
CA TYR A 426 -20.38 -1.59 58.01
C TYR A 426 -20.44 -2.94 58.75
N ASP A 427 -21.22 -3.04 59.82
CA ASP A 427 -21.36 -4.26 60.64
C ASP A 427 -21.79 -5.51 59.84
N ALA A 428 -22.36 -5.34 58.64
CA ALA A 428 -22.70 -6.43 57.71
C ALA A 428 -21.49 -6.94 56.88
N GLY A 429 -20.30 -6.36 57.05
CA GLY A 429 -19.11 -6.63 56.24
C GLY A 429 -19.13 -5.94 54.87
N GLU A 430 -20.14 -5.11 54.60
CA GLU A 430 -20.18 -4.29 53.39
C GLU A 430 -19.14 -3.19 53.46
N THR A 431 -18.37 -3.03 52.39
CA THR A 431 -17.34 -1.99 52.25
C THR A 431 -17.78 -1.00 51.18
N LYS A 432 -17.75 0.29 51.50
CA LYS A 432 -17.96 1.38 50.54
C LYS A 432 -16.70 2.24 50.51
N VAL A 433 -16.21 2.49 49.31
CA VAL A 433 -15.15 3.47 49.03
C VAL A 433 -15.80 4.75 48.56
N PHE A 434 -15.42 5.86 49.21
CA PHE A 434 -15.74 7.22 48.82
C PHE A 434 -14.48 7.82 48.21
N THR A 435 -14.57 8.29 46.98
CA THR A 435 -13.45 8.85 46.24
C THR A 435 -13.35 10.37 46.49
N PRO A 436 -12.27 11.06 46.08
CA PRO A 436 -12.15 12.49 46.23
C PRO A 436 -13.42 13.22 45.80
N SER A 437 -13.99 13.97 46.74
CA SER A 437 -15.34 14.52 46.67
C SER A 437 -15.35 16.03 46.81
N MET A 438 -16.31 16.64 46.13
CA MET A 438 -16.59 18.07 46.21
C MET A 438 -17.42 18.38 47.45
N LEU A 439 -16.94 19.34 48.25
CA LEU A 439 -17.75 19.99 49.27
C LEU A 439 -18.84 20.80 48.56
N PRO A 440 -20.14 20.59 48.88
CA PRO A 440 -21.21 21.33 48.22
C PRO A 440 -21.06 22.83 48.42
N SER A 441 -21.27 23.60 47.35
CA SER A 441 -21.24 25.07 47.38
C SER A 441 -22.54 25.69 47.90
N GLU A 442 -23.61 24.88 48.00
CA GLU A 442 -24.92 25.29 48.50
C GLU A 442 -25.24 24.62 49.83
N ARG A 443 -26.22 25.17 50.56
CA ARG A 443 -26.69 24.60 51.82
C ARG A 443 -27.21 23.16 51.65
N PHE A 444 -26.61 22.21 52.37
CA PHE A 444 -26.95 20.79 52.28
C PHE A 444 -27.46 20.22 53.62
N SER A 445 -28.18 19.10 53.54
CA SER A 445 -28.53 18.28 54.71
C SER A 445 -28.00 16.87 54.54
N VAL A 446 -28.10 16.09 55.62
CA VAL A 446 -28.07 14.64 55.54
C VAL A 446 -29.47 14.11 55.17
N PRO A 447 -29.59 12.98 54.43
CA PRO A 447 -28.50 12.23 53.83
C PRO A 447 -27.82 13.01 52.68
N LEU A 448 -26.49 13.08 52.74
CA LEU A 448 -25.63 13.72 51.76
C LEU A 448 -25.34 12.76 50.61
N LYS A 449 -25.46 13.25 49.38
CA LYS A 449 -25.06 12.49 48.19
C LYS A 449 -23.60 12.78 47.86
N GLU A 450 -22.87 11.73 47.52
CA GLU A 450 -21.50 11.81 47.01
C GLU A 450 -21.49 12.61 45.69
N VAL A 451 -20.59 13.58 45.61
CA VAL A 451 -20.32 14.35 44.39
C VAL A 451 -18.82 14.23 44.13
N PRO A 452 -18.37 13.29 43.29
CA PRO A 452 -16.94 13.11 43.05
C PRO A 452 -16.36 14.34 42.34
N VAL A 453 -15.07 14.58 42.57
CA VAL A 453 -14.28 15.61 41.87
C VAL A 453 -14.32 15.37 40.36
N ASP A 454 -14.20 14.11 39.94
CA ASP A 454 -14.35 13.67 38.56
C ASP A 454 -14.97 12.27 38.50
N ARG A 455 -15.89 12.07 37.55
CA ARG A 455 -16.63 10.79 37.41
C ARG A 455 -15.78 9.66 36.83
N ASN A 456 -14.82 9.97 35.97
CA ASN A 456 -13.94 8.96 35.38
C ASN A 456 -12.95 8.47 36.44
N LEU A 457 -12.39 9.39 37.23
CA LEU A 457 -11.54 9.02 38.36
C LEU A 457 -12.31 8.18 39.40
N ASP A 458 -13.54 8.58 39.74
CA ASP A 458 -14.40 7.84 40.67
C ASP A 458 -14.62 6.39 40.19
N GLY A 459 -15.08 6.22 38.95
CA GLY A 459 -15.30 4.89 38.36
C GLY A 459 -14.02 4.05 38.29
N TYR A 460 -12.89 4.68 37.94
CA TYR A 460 -11.59 4.03 37.90
C TYR A 460 -11.15 3.51 39.28
N LEU A 461 -11.16 4.37 40.31
CA LEU A 461 -10.73 3.99 41.66
C LEU A 461 -11.64 2.94 42.29
N GLN A 462 -12.96 3.09 42.15
CA GLN A 462 -13.91 2.10 42.67
C GLN A 462 -13.69 0.74 42.02
N THR A 463 -13.53 0.70 40.69
CA THR A 463 -13.27 -0.55 39.95
C THR A 463 -11.93 -1.16 40.34
N MET A 464 -10.87 -0.35 40.37
CA MET A 464 -9.53 -0.81 40.72
C MET A 464 -9.49 -1.41 42.14
N ILE A 465 -10.03 -0.71 43.15
CA ILE A 465 -10.01 -1.18 44.53
C ILE A 465 -10.90 -2.43 44.71
N SER A 466 -12.07 -2.45 44.07
CA SER A 466 -12.97 -3.60 44.07
C SER A 466 -12.29 -4.83 43.46
N ASP A 467 -11.71 -4.68 42.27
CA ASP A 467 -11.04 -5.76 41.58
C ASP A 467 -9.83 -6.30 42.37
N LEU A 468 -8.97 -5.41 42.86
CA LEU A 468 -7.79 -5.80 43.64
C LEU A 468 -8.21 -6.51 44.92
N SER A 469 -9.26 -6.02 45.59
CA SER A 469 -9.82 -6.67 46.78
C SER A 469 -10.41 -8.04 46.45
N GLY A 470 -11.07 -8.20 45.30
CA GLY A 470 -11.63 -9.48 44.85
C GLY A 470 -10.56 -10.50 44.45
N THR A 471 -9.51 -10.07 43.76
CA THR A 471 -8.52 -10.94 43.11
C THR A 471 -7.26 -11.20 43.95
N ILE A 472 -6.80 -10.22 44.74
CA ILE A 472 -5.53 -10.28 45.46
C ILE A 472 -5.78 -10.31 46.98
N SER A 473 -5.67 -11.49 47.59
CA SER A 473 -5.90 -11.68 49.04
C SER A 473 -4.96 -10.84 49.91
N ALA A 474 -3.70 -10.70 49.49
CA ALA A 474 -2.72 -9.88 50.20
C ALA A 474 -3.08 -8.39 50.17
N PHE A 475 -3.59 -7.86 49.04
CA PHE A 475 -4.10 -6.49 48.98
C PHE A 475 -5.31 -6.31 49.90
N ARG A 476 -6.28 -7.23 49.85
CA ARG A 476 -7.46 -7.20 50.73
C ARG A 476 -7.08 -7.16 52.21
N ASN A 477 -6.15 -8.02 52.63
CA ASN A 477 -5.67 -8.09 54.02
C ASN A 477 -4.93 -6.80 54.41
N SER A 478 -4.11 -6.28 53.50
CA SER A 478 -3.36 -5.04 53.70
C SER A 478 -4.31 -3.85 53.84
N LEU A 479 -5.25 -3.68 52.90
CA LEU A 479 -6.29 -2.65 52.96
C LEU A 479 -7.10 -2.73 54.25
N GLN A 480 -7.51 -3.93 54.68
CA GLN A 480 -8.25 -4.11 55.93
C GLN A 480 -7.42 -3.70 57.15
N LYS A 481 -6.12 -4.04 57.16
CA LYS A 481 -5.18 -3.63 58.22
C LYS A 481 -5.01 -2.10 58.24
N THR A 482 -4.76 -1.48 57.10
CA THR A 482 -4.66 -0.02 56.92
C THR A 482 -5.93 0.70 57.37
N CYS A 483 -7.12 0.15 57.06
CA CYS A 483 -8.39 0.69 57.52
C CYS A 483 -8.57 0.59 59.04
N LEU A 484 -8.08 -0.50 59.64
CA LEU A 484 -8.18 -0.70 61.09
C LEU A 484 -7.23 0.23 61.85
N GLU A 485 -5.99 0.37 61.38
CA GLU A 485 -4.97 1.26 61.94
C GLU A 485 -5.37 2.74 61.78
N GLY A 486 -5.97 3.10 60.64
CA GLY A 486 -6.50 4.43 60.35
C GLY A 486 -7.93 4.68 60.81
N ASN A 487 -8.53 3.80 61.62
CA ASN A 487 -9.94 3.91 61.99
C ASN A 487 -10.18 5.15 62.88
N MET A 488 -10.82 6.16 62.30
CA MET A 488 -11.08 7.44 62.96
C MET A 488 -12.03 7.32 64.15
N LEU A 489 -12.90 6.30 64.16
CA LEU A 489 -13.84 6.06 65.26
C LEU A 489 -13.14 5.55 66.52
N LEU A 490 -11.88 5.11 66.42
CA LEU A 490 -11.06 4.65 67.54
C LEU A 490 -9.90 5.60 67.86
N ALA A 491 -9.55 6.51 66.93
CA ALA A 491 -8.41 7.40 67.07
C ALA A 491 -8.67 8.52 68.10
N GLY A 492 -7.73 8.72 69.02
CA GLY A 492 -7.75 9.82 69.97
C GLY A 492 -7.62 11.16 69.25
N GLY A 493 -8.60 12.06 69.43
CA GLY A 493 -8.61 13.39 68.81
C GLY A 493 -9.38 13.50 67.48
N ALA A 494 -9.79 12.38 66.87
CA ALA A 494 -10.58 12.41 65.63
C ALA A 494 -11.95 13.07 65.80
N ARG A 495 -12.58 12.93 66.98
CA ARG A 495 -13.81 13.65 67.33
C ARG A 495 -13.61 15.18 67.27
N ALA A 496 -12.52 15.67 67.85
CA ALA A 496 -12.22 17.11 67.84
C ALA A 496 -11.91 17.62 66.43
N GLN A 497 -11.27 16.81 65.59
CA GLN A 497 -11.07 17.12 64.17
C GLN A 497 -12.40 17.16 63.41
N MET A 498 -13.30 16.20 63.65
CA MET A 498 -14.63 16.19 63.06
C MET A 498 -15.46 17.41 63.49
N GLU A 499 -15.51 17.73 64.79
CA GLU A 499 -16.23 18.90 65.29
C GLU A 499 -15.67 20.22 64.71
N SER A 500 -14.34 20.37 64.67
CA SER A 500 -13.69 21.54 64.04
C SER A 500 -14.00 21.67 62.55
N GLY A 501 -14.14 20.54 61.84
CA GLY A 501 -14.58 20.53 60.44
C GLY A 501 -16.02 20.96 60.27
N LEU A 502 -16.94 20.44 61.09
CA LEU A 502 -18.33 20.89 61.09
C LEU A 502 -18.45 22.36 61.43
N ASP A 503 -17.71 22.86 62.43
CA ASP A 503 -17.67 24.28 62.80
C ASP A 503 -17.26 25.16 61.61
N GLN A 504 -16.28 24.74 60.82
CA GLN A 504 -15.84 25.49 59.65
C GLN A 504 -16.81 25.42 58.48
N ILE A 505 -17.47 24.28 58.26
CA ILE A 505 -18.51 24.15 57.23
C ILE A 505 -19.73 24.99 57.62
N ASP A 506 -20.10 25.00 58.90
CA ASP A 506 -21.20 25.80 59.46
C ASP A 506 -20.90 27.30 59.41
N ALA A 507 -19.66 27.71 59.73
CA ALA A 507 -19.22 29.10 59.60
C ALA A 507 -19.30 29.62 58.15
N ARG A 508 -19.16 28.72 57.16
CA ARG A 508 -19.39 29.01 55.73
C ARG A 508 -20.87 29.01 55.35
N GLN A 509 -21.77 28.77 56.30
CA GLN A 509 -23.22 28.65 56.15
C GLN A 509 -23.66 27.58 55.14
N LEU A 510 -22.92 26.47 55.07
CA LEU A 510 -23.20 25.36 54.16
C LEU A 510 -24.07 24.27 54.79
N LEU A 511 -24.17 24.19 56.12
CA LEU A 511 -25.06 23.25 56.79
C LEU A 511 -26.48 23.83 56.93
N LYS A 512 -27.50 22.98 56.77
CA LYS A 512 -28.87 23.31 57.20
C LYS A 512 -29.02 23.17 58.72
N GLU A 513 -30.06 23.82 59.27
CA GLU A 513 -30.36 23.78 60.70
C GLU A 513 -30.51 22.34 61.21
N GLY A 514 -29.91 22.05 62.37
CA GLY A 514 -29.98 20.73 63.04
C GLY A 514 -29.04 19.66 62.49
N VAL A 515 -28.35 19.90 61.37
CA VAL A 515 -27.45 18.91 60.74
C VAL A 515 -26.22 18.67 61.61
N LYS A 516 -25.63 19.74 62.15
CA LYS A 516 -24.42 19.66 62.98
C LYS A 516 -24.66 18.80 64.23
N GLU A 517 -25.73 19.07 64.97
CA GLU A 517 -26.09 18.34 66.17
C GLU A 517 -26.38 16.87 65.87
N HIS A 518 -27.04 16.60 64.75
CA HIS A 518 -27.32 15.24 64.30
C HIS A 518 -26.04 14.45 63.98
N VAL A 519 -25.12 15.05 63.22
CA VAL A 519 -23.85 14.40 62.84
C VAL A 519 -22.98 14.10 64.07
N ILE A 520 -22.92 15.03 65.04
CA ILE A 520 -22.20 14.80 66.30
C ILE A 520 -22.84 13.64 67.09
N ALA A 521 -24.17 13.61 67.18
CA ALA A 521 -24.87 12.54 67.89
C ALA A 521 -24.64 11.16 67.24
N GLU A 522 -24.66 11.05 65.92
CA GLU A 522 -24.34 9.81 65.22
C GLU A 522 -22.86 9.43 65.34
N TRP A 523 -21.94 10.40 65.36
CA TRP A 523 -20.52 10.10 65.63
C TRP A 523 -20.34 9.45 67.01
N ASP A 524 -20.90 10.07 68.05
CA ASP A 524 -20.81 9.58 69.44
C ASP A 524 -21.47 8.19 69.59
N ARG A 525 -22.43 7.85 68.73
CA ARG A 525 -23.04 6.52 68.67
C ARG A 525 -22.05 5.45 68.20
N TYR A 526 -21.08 5.77 67.35
CA TYR A 526 -20.14 4.80 66.78
C TYR A 526 -18.74 4.86 67.41
N ALA A 527 -18.34 6.04 67.90
CA ALA A 527 -17.04 6.29 68.47
C ALA A 527 -16.74 5.38 69.67
N GLY A 528 -15.49 4.94 69.78
CA GLY A 528 -15.03 4.10 70.88
C GLY A 528 -15.63 2.69 70.91
N LYS A 529 -16.32 2.24 69.85
CA LYS A 529 -16.89 0.88 69.78
C LYS A 529 -16.04 -0.07 68.96
N CYS A 530 -15.89 -1.30 69.43
CA CYS A 530 -15.14 -2.34 68.75
C CYS A 530 -15.73 -2.64 67.36
N PRO A 531 -14.93 -2.62 66.28
CA PRO A 531 -15.40 -2.90 64.91
C PRO A 531 -16.01 -4.30 64.74
N LYS A 532 -15.56 -5.29 65.52
CA LYS A 532 -16.02 -6.69 65.39
C LYS A 532 -17.24 -7.04 66.27
N CYS A 533 -17.35 -6.47 67.47
CA CYS A 533 -18.37 -6.90 68.43
C CYS A 533 -19.17 -5.78 69.10
N GLY A 534 -18.92 -4.53 68.74
CA GLY A 534 -19.70 -3.36 69.20
C GLY A 534 -19.53 -2.98 70.66
N SER A 535 -18.70 -3.69 71.44
CA SER A 535 -18.42 -3.31 72.83
C SER A 535 -17.62 -2.02 72.90
N GLU A 536 -17.82 -1.24 73.96
CA GLU A 536 -16.97 -0.08 74.25
C GLU A 536 -15.51 -0.51 74.43
N VAL A 537 -14.62 0.29 73.86
CA VAL A 537 -13.17 0.14 73.90
C VAL A 537 -12.63 1.36 74.64
N PRO A 538 -11.94 1.16 75.77
CA PRO A 538 -11.28 2.24 76.48
C PRO A 538 -10.26 2.95 75.55
N GLY A 539 -10.20 4.29 75.61
CA GLY A 539 -9.21 5.06 74.86
C GLY A 539 -7.80 4.55 75.14
N ALA A 540 -7.04 4.22 74.08
CA ALA A 540 -5.71 3.59 74.09
C ALA A 540 -5.62 2.06 74.31
N SER A 541 -6.74 1.31 74.30
CA SER A 541 -6.66 -0.16 74.35
C SER A 541 -6.13 -0.75 73.03
N LYS A 542 -5.04 -1.53 73.10
CA LYS A 542 -4.47 -2.24 71.93
C LYS A 542 -5.31 -3.41 71.44
N SER A 543 -6.25 -3.89 72.24
CA SER A 543 -7.18 -4.95 71.85
C SER A 543 -8.56 -4.74 72.45
N CYS A 544 -9.58 -5.34 71.83
CA CYS A 544 -10.93 -5.35 72.36
C CYS A 544 -11.00 -6.29 73.58
N PRO A 545 -11.46 -5.81 74.74
CA PRO A 545 -11.55 -6.62 75.96
C PRO A 545 -12.58 -7.76 75.86
N LYS A 546 -13.56 -7.65 74.95
CA LYS A 546 -14.64 -8.64 74.78
C LYS A 546 -14.32 -9.72 73.75
N CYS A 547 -13.79 -9.34 72.57
CA CYS A 547 -13.59 -10.28 71.46
C CYS A 547 -12.13 -10.51 71.07
N GLY A 548 -11.17 -9.87 71.76
CA GLY A 548 -9.74 -10.05 71.54
C GLY A 548 -9.20 -9.50 70.23
N LEU A 549 -10.01 -8.79 69.42
CA LEU A 549 -9.54 -8.14 68.20
C LEU A 549 -8.41 -7.16 68.53
N LYS A 550 -7.25 -7.28 67.88
CA LYS A 550 -6.19 -6.27 67.95
C LYS A 550 -6.64 -5.02 67.21
N LEU A 551 -6.51 -3.85 67.83
CA LEU A 551 -7.04 -2.57 67.32
C LEU A 551 -5.92 -1.63 66.86
N THR A 552 -4.69 -1.83 67.36
CA THR A 552 -3.46 -1.10 67.00
C THR A 552 -2.25 -1.99 67.21
#